data_AF-W6K3M7-F1
#
_entry.id   AF-W6K3M7-F1
#
_cell.length_a   1.000
_cell.length_b   1.000
_cell.length_c   1.000
_cell.angle_alpha   90.00
_cell.angle_beta   90.00
_cell.angle_gamma   90.00
#
_symmetry.space_group_name_H-M   'P 1'
#
loop_
_entity.id
_entity.type
_entity.pdbx_description
1 polymer ?
#
loop_
_entity_poly.entity_id
_entity_poly.type
_entity_poly.pdbx_seq_one_letter_code
_entity_poly.pdbx_strand_id
1 'polypeptide(L)'
;MELDLTAGERAKLDEVLAPYIARGRKLGPMTARPATPRKVPVSTPEERAEIRAWAKAEGYEIADRGQIPNAVVKAYRTAHLEALDGGPSAA
;
A
#
# COMPACT_ATOMS: atom_id res chain seq x y z
N MET A 1 11.26 -5.42 24.98
CA MET A 1 11.63 -5.57 26.40
C MET A 1 10.67 -6.57 26.99
N GLU A 2 11.19 -7.53 27.74
CA GLU A 2 10.41 -8.57 28.42
C GLU A 2 10.67 -8.47 29.93
N LEU A 3 9.72 -8.95 30.72
CA LEU A 3 9.79 -8.93 32.17
C LEU A 3 9.40 -10.31 32.70
N ASP A 4 10.35 -11.02 33.29
CA ASP A 4 10.11 -12.31 33.93
C ASP A 4 9.58 -12.12 35.34
N LEU A 5 8.45 -12.78 35.63
CA LEU A 5 7.78 -12.69 36.92
C LEU A 5 7.70 -14.06 37.57
N THR A 6 8.00 -14.13 38.87
CA THR A 6 7.68 -15.30 39.70
C THR A 6 6.16 -15.45 39.90
N ALA A 7 5.71 -16.60 40.40
CA ALA A 7 4.29 -16.85 40.63
C ALA A 7 3.63 -15.82 41.58
N GLY A 8 4.36 -15.40 42.62
CA GLY A 8 3.86 -14.42 43.58
C GLY A 8 3.80 -12.99 43.01
N GLU A 9 4.75 -12.62 42.17
CA GLU A 9 4.76 -11.31 41.49
C GLU A 9 3.67 -11.23 40.42
N ARG A 10 3.41 -12.33 39.72
CA ARG A 10 2.28 -12.43 38.79
C ARG A 10 0.95 -12.21 39.49
N ALA A 11 0.73 -12.85 40.64
CA ALA A 11 -0.50 -12.66 41.42
C ALA A 11 -0.71 -11.19 41.82
N LYS A 12 0.36 -10.50 42.27
CA LYS A 12 0.30 -9.06 42.57
C LYS A 12 -0.04 -8.21 41.34
N LEU A 13 0.55 -8.54 40.19
CA LEU A 13 0.26 -7.84 38.94
C LEU A 13 -1.22 -8.03 38.54
N ASP A 14 -1.74 -9.24 38.66
CA ASP A 14 -3.14 -9.56 38.36
C ASP A 14 -4.10 -8.78 39.28
N GLU A 15 -3.80 -8.69 40.58
CA GLU A 15 -4.58 -7.90 41.53
C GLU A 15 -4.61 -6.40 41.17
N VAL A 16 -3.46 -5.83 40.79
CA VAL A 16 -3.35 -4.42 40.41
C VAL A 16 -4.14 -4.13 39.11
N LEU A 17 -4.15 -5.07 38.17
CA LEU A 17 -4.83 -4.92 36.89
C LEU A 17 -6.32 -5.24 36.92
N ALA A 18 -6.79 -6.02 37.91
CA ALA A 18 -8.17 -6.46 38.07
C ALA A 18 -9.24 -5.34 37.86
N PRO A 19 -9.16 -4.15 38.47
CA PRO A 19 -10.19 -3.11 38.30
C PRO A 19 -10.26 -2.57 36.87
N TYR A 20 -9.14 -2.56 36.13
CA TYR A 20 -9.08 -2.10 34.75
C TYR A 20 -9.59 -3.18 33.79
N ILE A 21 -9.20 -4.44 34.02
CA ILE A 21 -9.67 -5.59 33.23
C ILE A 21 -11.18 -5.74 33.36
N ALA A 22 -11.74 -5.57 34.57
CA ALA A 22 -13.18 -5.65 34.82
C ALA A 22 -14.01 -4.58 34.08
N ARG A 23 -13.41 -3.41 33.81
CA ARG A 23 -14.03 -2.32 33.03
C ARG A 23 -13.71 -2.41 31.53
N GLY A 24 -12.72 -3.22 31.17
CA GLY A 24 -12.27 -3.41 29.80
C GLY A 24 -13.19 -4.33 29.01
N ARG A 25 -13.22 -4.12 27.69
CA ARG A 25 -13.82 -5.10 26.76
C ARG A 25 -12.74 -6.02 26.23
N LYS A 26 -13.04 -7.30 26.12
CA LYS A 26 -12.17 -8.25 25.40
C LYS A 26 -12.20 -7.87 23.92
N LEU A 27 -11.07 -7.39 23.39
CA LEU A 27 -10.89 -7.29 21.95
C LEU A 27 -10.78 -8.72 21.41
N GLY A 28 -11.50 -9.03 20.34
CA GLY A 28 -11.36 -10.31 19.65
C GLY A 28 -9.92 -10.53 19.19
N PRO A 29 -9.55 -11.76 18.77
CA PRO A 29 -8.22 -12.02 18.24
C PRO A 29 -7.90 -10.96 17.20
N MET A 30 -6.87 -10.16 17.49
CA MET A 30 -6.39 -9.12 16.59
C MET A 30 -5.70 -9.88 15.46
N THR A 31 -6.49 -10.35 14.50
CA THR A 31 -5.95 -10.84 13.25
C THR A 31 -5.14 -9.67 12.72
N ALA A 32 -3.81 -9.83 12.69
CA ALA A 32 -2.95 -8.85 12.07
C ALA A 32 -3.53 -8.63 10.68
N ARG A 33 -4.13 -7.46 10.46
CA ARG A 33 -4.67 -7.11 9.15
C ARG A 33 -3.50 -7.32 8.20
N PRO A 34 -3.59 -8.22 7.20
CA PRO A 34 -2.46 -8.51 6.35
C PRO A 34 -1.99 -7.16 5.82
N ALA A 35 -0.74 -6.82 6.14
CA ALA A 35 -0.12 -5.60 5.66
C ALA A 35 -0.21 -5.69 4.14
N THR A 36 -1.13 -4.93 3.55
CA THR A 36 -1.27 -4.92 2.09
C THR A 36 0.07 -4.40 1.60
N PRO A 37 0.85 -5.20 0.85
CA PRO A 37 2.13 -4.73 0.36
C PRO A 37 1.86 -3.45 -0.42
N ARG A 38 2.55 -2.36 -0.06
CA ARG A 38 2.50 -1.14 -0.86
C ARG A 38 2.95 -1.55 -2.25
N LYS A 39 2.03 -1.51 -3.22
CA LYS A 39 2.36 -1.76 -4.62
C LYS A 39 3.35 -0.67 -5.02
N VAL A 40 4.61 -1.06 -5.16
CA VAL A 40 5.63 -0.18 -5.74
C VAL A 40 5.20 0.04 -7.20
N PRO A 41 5.03 1.28 -7.65
CA PRO A 41 4.68 1.55 -9.04
C PRO A 41 5.76 0.98 -9.96
N VAL A 42 5.37 0.17 -10.95
CA VAL A 42 6.30 -0.45 -11.92
C VAL A 42 6.96 0.59 -12.84
N SER A 43 6.38 1.78 -12.94
CA SER A 43 6.87 2.92 -13.74
C SER A 43 7.82 3.82 -12.95
N THR A 44 8.86 4.34 -13.57
CA THR A 44 9.73 5.39 -13.02
C THR A 44 8.96 6.71 -12.83
N PRO A 45 9.47 7.66 -12.03
CA PRO A 45 8.87 8.99 -11.91
C PRO A 45 8.78 9.76 -13.24
N GLU A 46 9.74 9.55 -14.12
CA GLU A 46 9.85 10.18 -15.45
C GLU A 46 8.74 9.69 -16.38
N GLU A 47 8.59 8.37 -16.52
CA GLU A 47 7.53 7.76 -17.32
C GLU A 47 6.13 8.23 -16.86
N ARG A 48 5.95 8.42 -15.54
CA ARG A 48 4.69 8.94 -15.00
C ARG A 48 4.44 10.41 -15.34
N ALA A 49 5.48 11.21 -15.56
CA ALA A 49 5.32 12.59 -16.00
C ALA A 49 4.88 12.66 -17.46
N GLU A 50 5.51 11.84 -18.31
CA GLU A 50 5.18 11.72 -19.75
C GLU A 50 3.75 11.21 -19.96
N ILE A 51 3.38 10.11 -19.30
CA ILE A 51 2.02 9.57 -19.37
C ILE A 51 1.00 10.62 -18.91
N ARG A 52 1.32 11.43 -17.89
CA ARG A 52 0.43 12.49 -17.39
C ARG A 52 0.27 13.62 -18.40
N ALA A 53 1.33 14.02 -19.07
CA ALA A 53 1.28 15.06 -20.11
C ALA A 53 0.43 14.59 -21.30
N TRP A 54 0.67 13.37 -21.79
CA TRP A 54 -0.12 12.76 -22.85
C TRP A 54 -1.60 12.60 -22.44
N ALA A 55 -1.86 12.09 -21.24
CA ALA A 55 -3.21 11.85 -20.76
C ALA A 55 -4.01 13.15 -20.60
N LYS A 56 -3.38 14.24 -20.16
CA LYS A 56 -4.02 15.57 -20.10
C LYS A 56 -4.33 16.11 -21.49
N ALA A 57 -3.47 15.89 -22.48
CA ALA A 57 -3.70 16.28 -23.87
C ALA A 57 -4.88 15.52 -24.51
N GLU A 58 -5.01 14.23 -24.17
CA GLU A 58 -6.10 13.36 -24.64
C GLU A 58 -7.42 13.56 -23.87
N GLY A 59 -7.41 14.35 -22.79
CA GLY A 59 -8.61 14.66 -21.99
C GLY A 59 -8.94 13.65 -20.90
N TYR A 60 -8.01 12.79 -20.48
CA TYR A 60 -8.22 11.90 -19.34
C TYR A 60 -8.17 12.66 -18.00
N GLU A 61 -9.17 12.43 -17.14
CA GLU A 61 -9.16 12.91 -15.77
C GLU A 61 -8.23 12.07 -14.89
N ILE A 62 -7.03 12.59 -14.65
CA ILE A 62 -6.04 11.98 -13.76
C ILE A 62 -5.64 12.93 -12.64
N ALA A 63 -5.32 12.36 -11.48
CA ALA A 63 -4.83 13.14 -10.35
C ALA A 63 -3.48 13.82 -10.67
N ASP A 64 -3.32 15.06 -10.21
CA ASP A 64 -2.09 15.84 -10.41
C ASP A 64 -0.86 15.19 -9.79
N ARG A 65 -1.05 14.37 -8.74
CA ARG A 65 0.03 13.63 -8.07
C ARG A 65 -0.38 12.20 -7.76
N GLY A 66 0.61 11.33 -7.64
CA GLY A 66 0.44 9.94 -7.23
C GLY A 66 0.45 8.94 -8.40
N GLN A 67 -0.16 7.78 -8.16
CA GLN A 67 -0.23 6.68 -9.10
C GLN A 67 -1.18 7.00 -10.25
N ILE A 68 -0.76 6.74 -11.49
CA ILE A 68 -1.61 6.87 -12.67
C ILE A 68 -2.51 5.62 -12.76
N PRO A 69 -3.80 5.76 -13.07
CA PRO A 69 -4.69 4.62 -13.30
C PRO A 69 -4.13 3.68 -14.38
N ASN A 70 -4.18 2.37 -14.14
CA ASN A 70 -3.66 1.36 -15.07
C ASN A 70 -4.30 1.47 -16.48
N ALA A 71 -5.54 1.94 -16.57
CA ALA A 71 -6.23 2.16 -17.84
C ALA A 71 -5.48 3.18 -18.72
N VAL A 72 -5.02 4.29 -18.12
CA VAL A 72 -4.30 5.37 -18.82
C VAL A 72 -2.89 4.91 -19.21
N VAL A 73 -2.20 4.18 -18.32
CA VAL A 73 -0.88 3.60 -18.64
C VAL A 73 -0.98 2.61 -19.80
N LYS A 74 -2.03 1.79 -19.85
CA LYS A 74 -2.27 0.86 -20.96
C LYS A 74 -2.55 1.61 -22.27
N ALA A 75 -3.42 2.62 -22.24
CA ALA A 75 -3.74 3.43 -23.41
C ALA A 75 -2.50 4.15 -23.97
N TYR A 76 -1.68 4.74 -23.09
CA TYR A 76 -0.41 5.36 -23.46
C TYR A 76 0.52 4.36 -24.15
N ARG A 77 0.68 3.17 -23.55
CA ARG A 77 1.50 2.11 -24.12
C ARG A 77 0.98 1.66 -25.47
N THR A 78 -0.32 1.49 -25.67
CA THR A 78 -0.88 1.13 -26.98
C THR A 78 -0.62 2.21 -28.02
N ALA A 79 -0.87 3.48 -27.70
CA ALA A 79 -0.64 4.61 -28.62
C ALA A 79 0.84 4.79 -28.98
N HIS A 80 1.75 4.54 -28.03
CA HIS A 80 3.19 4.63 -28.28
C HIS A 80 3.80 3.33 -28.82
N LEU A 81 3.12 2.20 -28.72
CA LEU A 81 3.52 0.93 -29.34
C LEU A 81 3.11 0.89 -30.82
N GLU A 82 1.98 1.49 -31.20
CA GLU A 82 1.62 1.72 -32.62
C GLU A 82 2.55 2.72 -33.31
N ALA A 83 3.25 3.57 -32.55
CA ALA A 83 4.28 4.47 -33.10
C ALA A 83 5.61 3.75 -33.41
N LEU A 84 5.74 2.46 -33.08
CA LEU A 84 6.97 1.66 -33.22
C LEU A 84 6.83 0.52 -34.25
N ASP A 85 6.24 0.79 -35.42
CA ASP A 85 6.54 0.03 -36.67
C ASP A 85 7.99 0.33 -37.15
N GLY A 86 8.93 0.19 -36.22
CA GLY A 86 10.32 0.62 -36.33
C GLY A 86 11.19 0.06 -35.19
N GLY A 87 11.03 -1.23 -34.84
CA GLY A 87 12.07 -1.99 -34.15
C GLY A 87 11.58 -3.00 -33.10
N PRO A 88 11.87 -4.30 -33.25
CA PRO A 88 11.50 -5.30 -32.25
C PRO A 88 12.54 -5.34 -31.13
N SER A 89 12.09 -5.35 -29.88
CA SER A 89 12.87 -5.93 -28.79
C SER A 89 11.96 -6.70 -27.85
N ALA A 90 11.78 -7.97 -28.21
CA ALA A 90 11.38 -9.03 -27.31
C ALA A 90 12.37 -10.18 -27.52
N ALA A 91 13.42 -10.21 -26.70
CA ALA A 91 14.17 -11.39 -26.26
C ALA A 91 15.06 -11.00 -25.08
#